data_AF-A0A357KLD0-F1
#
_entry.id   AF-A0A357KLD0-F1
#
_cell.length_a   1.000
_cell.length_b   1.000
_cell.length_c   1.000
_cell.angle_alpha   90.00
_cell.angle_beta   90.00
_cell.angle_gamma   90.00
#
_symmetry.space_group_name_H-M   'P 1'
#
loop_
_entity.id
_entity.type
_entity.pdbx_description
1 polymer ?
#
loop_
_entity_poly.entity_id
_entity_poly.type
_entity_poly.pdbx_seq_one_letter_code
_entity_poly.pdbx_strand_id
1 'polypeptide(L)'
;MDQNVIDSVNSTFKKWNSTQAYLKDAELITEAAPIAAINELRYAGRIFVAAALKARDLSDVFSLQNEADLKGKTFEQAMLLANQYIDNANHDITDTLLYFYNSVLSSLAAQYGEEHLIKNHEVMSKAYAALNKSKRLVVESRGNISLREKNYKEVTILMTELGSLYPNIRNIEIVLDVDNLRKKSWKHSAMLSAVGVLIGCFITLILT
;
A
#
# COMPACT_ATOMS: atom_id res chain seq x y z
N MET A 1 -34.40 19.06 8.81
CA MET A 1 -33.69 17.89 8.25
C MET A 1 -33.91 16.75 9.23
N ASP A 2 -34.40 15.61 8.75
CA ASP A 2 -34.68 14.43 9.59
C ASP A 2 -33.40 13.92 10.29
N GLN A 3 -33.52 13.37 11.49
CA GLN A 3 -32.41 12.79 12.25
C GLN A 3 -31.72 11.67 11.46
N ASN A 4 -32.49 10.84 10.73
CA ASN A 4 -31.94 9.78 9.88
C ASN A 4 -31.02 10.33 8.77
N VAL A 5 -31.37 11.49 8.22
CA VAL A 5 -30.56 12.20 7.21
C VAL A 5 -29.27 12.72 7.84
N ILE A 6 -29.37 13.33 9.03
CA ILE A 6 -28.21 13.83 9.79
C ILE A 6 -27.23 12.67 10.08
N ASP A 7 -27.75 11.54 10.57
CA ASP A 7 -26.92 10.38 10.94
C ASP A 7 -26.25 9.75 9.72
N SER A 8 -26.97 9.64 8.59
CA SER A 8 -26.44 9.13 7.32
C SER A 8 -25.31 10.02 6.78
N VAL A 9 -25.50 11.34 6.84
CA VAL A 9 -24.48 12.32 6.44
C VAL A 9 -23.25 12.22 7.33
N ASN A 10 -23.44 12.20 8.65
CA ASN A 10 -22.34 12.12 9.62
C ASN A 10 -21.54 10.81 9.49
N SER A 11 -22.22 9.67 9.30
CA SER A 11 -21.58 8.37 9.11
C SER A 11 -20.71 8.38 7.84
N THR A 12 -21.26 8.87 6.73
CA THR A 12 -20.55 8.94 5.44
C THR A 12 -19.35 9.90 5.53
N PHE A 13 -19.50 11.03 6.21
CA PHE A 13 -18.40 11.99 6.42
C PHE A 13 -17.26 11.40 7.26
N LYS A 14 -17.58 10.65 8.32
CA LYS A 14 -16.57 9.93 9.12
C LYS A 14 -15.80 8.92 8.26
N LYS A 15 -16.51 8.12 7.47
CA LYS A 15 -15.92 7.12 6.57
C LYS A 15 -15.04 7.76 5.48
N TRP A 16 -15.48 8.89 4.94
CA TRP A 16 -14.68 9.69 4.01
C TRP A 16 -13.36 10.12 4.65
N ASN A 17 -13.42 10.73 5.85
CA ASN A 17 -12.22 11.24 6.53
C ASN A 17 -11.25 10.11 6.89
N SER A 18 -11.74 8.95 7.33
CA SER A 18 -10.86 7.80 7.60
C SER A 18 -10.18 7.30 6.32
N THR A 19 -10.91 7.25 5.20
CA THR A 19 -10.37 6.81 3.91
C THR A 19 -9.36 7.80 3.36
N GLN A 20 -9.61 9.11 3.53
CA GLN A 20 -8.65 10.15 3.15
C GLN A 20 -7.37 10.11 3.99
N ALA A 21 -7.47 9.85 5.30
CA ALA A 21 -6.29 9.65 6.14
C ALA A 21 -5.48 8.43 5.66
N TYR A 22 -6.16 7.31 5.38
CA TYR A 22 -5.50 6.11 4.87
C TYR A 22 -4.84 6.31 3.50
N LEU A 23 -5.48 7.10 2.61
CA LEU A 23 -4.89 7.52 1.34
C LEU A 23 -3.57 8.28 1.56
N LYS A 24 -3.54 9.21 2.52
CA LYS A 24 -2.34 10.00 2.84
C LYS A 24 -1.22 9.14 3.40
N ASP A 25 -1.55 8.19 4.26
CA ASP A 25 -0.57 7.22 4.77
C ASP A 25 0.02 6.39 3.62
N ALA A 26 -0.83 5.93 2.69
CA ALA A 26 -0.37 5.20 1.51
C ALA A 26 0.52 6.03 0.59
N GLU A 27 0.19 7.30 0.36
CA GLU A 27 1.04 8.22 -0.40
C GLU A 27 2.41 8.43 0.24
N LEU A 28 2.47 8.55 1.57
CA LEU A 28 3.74 8.69 2.30
C LEU A 28 4.59 7.42 2.24
N ILE A 29 3.97 6.25 2.31
CA ILE A 29 4.67 4.96 2.26
C ILE A 29 5.21 4.67 0.86
N THR A 30 4.37 4.90 -0.16
CA THR A 30 4.66 4.51 -1.54
C THR A 30 5.37 5.61 -2.34
N GLU A 31 5.42 6.83 -1.81
CA GLU A 31 5.90 8.04 -2.48
C GLU A 31 5.17 8.32 -3.81
N ALA A 32 3.96 7.80 -3.95
CA ALA A 32 3.16 7.88 -5.17
C ALA A 32 1.68 8.13 -4.85
N ALA A 33 0.97 8.79 -5.76
CA ALA A 33 -0.46 9.07 -5.61
C ALA A 33 -1.32 7.91 -6.17
N PRO A 34 -2.18 7.26 -5.36
CA PRO A 34 -3.15 6.26 -5.83
C PRO A 34 -4.28 6.91 -6.66
N ILE A 35 -4.02 7.18 -7.95
CA ILE A 35 -4.93 7.93 -8.83
C ILE A 35 -6.34 7.31 -8.92
N ALA A 36 -6.45 5.98 -8.92
CA ALA A 36 -7.73 5.28 -8.93
C ALA A 36 -8.57 5.65 -7.70
N ALA A 37 -8.00 5.51 -6.49
CA ALA A 37 -8.68 5.88 -5.25
C ALA A 37 -9.07 7.37 -5.18
N ILE A 38 -8.20 8.26 -5.67
CA ILE A 38 -8.49 9.70 -5.74
C ILE A 38 -9.71 9.96 -6.63
N ASN A 39 -9.83 9.24 -7.75
CA ASN A 39 -10.99 9.35 -8.63
C ASN A 39 -12.26 8.82 -7.95
N GLU A 40 -12.20 7.67 -7.29
CA GLU A 40 -13.32 7.11 -6.53
C GLU A 40 -13.82 8.09 -5.45
N LEU A 41 -12.90 8.68 -4.66
CA LEU A 41 -13.25 9.73 -3.70
C LEU A 41 -13.89 10.93 -4.40
N ARG A 42 -13.31 11.42 -5.50
CA ARG A 42 -13.88 12.55 -6.25
C ARG A 42 -15.32 12.28 -6.71
N TYR A 43 -15.64 11.05 -7.14
CA TYR A 43 -17.01 10.65 -7.48
C TYR A 43 -17.91 10.60 -6.25
N ALA A 44 -17.46 9.95 -5.17
CA ALA A 44 -18.18 9.93 -3.89
C ALA A 44 -18.53 11.34 -3.40
N GLY A 45 -17.59 12.30 -3.48
CA GLY A 45 -17.76 13.65 -2.96
C GLY A 45 -18.82 14.42 -3.73
N ARG A 46 -18.82 14.30 -5.07
CA ARG A 46 -19.86 14.88 -5.93
C ARG A 46 -21.25 14.34 -5.60
N ILE A 47 -21.36 13.02 -5.45
CA ILE A 47 -22.63 12.34 -5.13
C ILE A 47 -23.11 12.73 -3.73
N PHE A 48 -22.21 12.75 -2.75
CA PHE A 48 -22.51 13.12 -1.36
C PHE A 48 -23.03 14.56 -1.24
N VAL A 49 -22.34 15.53 -1.85
CA VAL A 49 -22.77 16.94 -1.84
C VAL A 49 -24.12 17.08 -2.52
N ALA A 50 -24.31 16.44 -3.68
CA ALA A 50 -25.58 16.48 -4.40
C ALA A 50 -26.75 15.88 -3.57
N ALA A 51 -26.52 14.75 -2.91
CA ALA A 51 -27.51 14.12 -2.04
C ALA A 51 -27.87 15.03 -0.86
N ALA A 52 -26.88 15.65 -0.22
CA ALA A 52 -27.09 16.56 0.90
C ALA A 52 -27.85 17.84 0.50
N LEU A 53 -27.58 18.40 -0.68
CA LEU A 53 -28.32 19.54 -1.22
C LEU A 53 -29.77 19.17 -1.58
N LYS A 54 -29.98 18.00 -2.19
CA LYS A 54 -31.31 17.48 -2.51
C LYS A 54 -32.15 17.26 -1.25
N ALA A 55 -31.55 16.74 -0.18
CA ALA A 55 -32.24 16.55 1.11
C ALA A 55 -32.67 17.86 1.80
N ARG A 56 -32.21 19.01 1.29
CA ARG A 56 -32.58 20.35 1.76
C ARG A 56 -33.44 21.12 0.75
N ASP A 57 -33.88 20.46 -0.32
CA ASP A 57 -34.60 21.09 -1.44
C ASP A 57 -33.82 22.27 -2.08
N LEU A 58 -32.49 22.19 -2.09
CA LEU A 58 -31.57 23.19 -2.66
C LEU A 58 -30.98 22.78 -4.01
N SER A 59 -31.68 21.94 -4.77
CA SER A 59 -31.17 21.30 -5.99
C SER A 59 -30.87 22.25 -7.16
N ASP A 60 -31.35 23.49 -7.13
CA ASP A 60 -31.18 24.49 -8.20
C ASP A 60 -29.82 25.24 -8.18
N VAL A 61 -28.99 25.06 -7.15
CA VAL A 61 -27.81 25.93 -6.94
C VAL A 61 -26.58 25.50 -7.77
N PHE A 62 -26.54 24.26 -8.27
CA PHE A 62 -25.45 23.77 -9.11
C PHE A 62 -26.03 22.90 -10.21
N SER A 63 -25.80 23.25 -11.49
CA SER A 63 -25.99 22.32 -12.60
C SER A 63 -24.99 21.18 -12.42
N LEU A 64 -25.33 20.21 -11.58
CA LEU A 64 -24.50 19.07 -11.29
C LEU A 64 -24.39 18.31 -12.61
N GLN A 65 -23.21 18.34 -13.23
CA GLN A 65 -22.89 17.59 -14.46
C GLN A 65 -23.15 16.08 -14.35
N ASN A 66 -23.49 15.59 -13.15
CA ASN A 66 -23.90 14.23 -12.81
C ASN A 66 -25.43 14.03 -12.76
N GLU A 67 -26.23 14.87 -13.41
CA GLU A 67 -27.67 14.62 -13.54
C GLU A 67 -27.96 13.18 -14.00
N ALA A 68 -27.14 12.58 -14.86
CA ALA A 68 -27.32 11.19 -15.31
C ALA A 68 -27.25 10.15 -14.17
N ASP A 69 -26.29 10.27 -13.24
CA ASP A 69 -26.09 9.29 -12.17
C ASP A 69 -27.06 9.47 -11.00
N LEU A 70 -27.66 10.65 -10.85
CA LEU A 70 -28.56 10.99 -9.75
C LEU A 70 -30.03 11.13 -10.17
N LYS A 71 -30.32 11.12 -11.49
CA LYS A 71 -31.69 11.21 -12.00
C LYS A 71 -32.54 10.10 -11.42
N GLY A 72 -33.62 10.48 -10.74
CA GLY A 72 -34.56 9.52 -10.15
C GLY A 72 -34.07 8.78 -8.90
N LYS A 73 -32.84 9.03 -8.41
CA LYS A 73 -32.38 8.43 -7.14
C LYS A 73 -32.92 9.16 -5.92
N THR A 74 -33.31 8.42 -4.88
CA THR A 74 -33.64 8.98 -3.56
C THR A 74 -32.37 9.43 -2.83
N PHE A 75 -32.51 10.18 -1.73
CA PHE A 75 -31.39 10.55 -0.87
C PHE A 75 -30.62 9.31 -0.40
N GLU A 76 -31.33 8.29 0.07
CA GLU A 76 -30.75 7.04 0.61
C GLU A 76 -29.97 6.29 -0.47
N GLN A 77 -30.51 6.22 -1.70
CA GLN A 77 -29.84 5.57 -2.83
C GLN A 77 -28.56 6.33 -3.23
N ALA A 78 -28.58 7.65 -3.21
CA ALA A 78 -27.40 8.46 -3.49
C ALA A 78 -26.34 8.32 -2.40
N MET A 79 -26.75 8.29 -1.12
CA MET A 79 -25.86 8.06 0.01
C MET A 79 -25.23 6.67 -0.02
N LEU A 80 -26.00 5.64 -0.37
CA LEU A 80 -25.48 4.28 -0.56
C LEU A 80 -24.41 4.26 -1.67
N LEU A 81 -24.69 4.92 -2.80
CA LEU A 81 -23.75 5.01 -3.91
C LEU A 81 -22.46 5.76 -3.52
N ALA A 82 -22.56 6.88 -2.80
CA ALA A 82 -21.39 7.59 -2.28
C ALA A 82 -20.54 6.69 -1.38
N ASN A 83 -21.18 5.93 -0.49
CA ASN A 83 -20.48 5.00 0.40
C ASN A 83 -19.78 3.86 -0.37
N GLN A 84 -20.38 3.37 -1.45
CA GLN A 84 -19.77 2.36 -2.31
C GLN A 84 -18.50 2.90 -2.99
N TYR A 85 -18.54 4.14 -3.49
CA TYR A 85 -17.33 4.78 -4.04
C TYR A 85 -16.24 4.99 -2.97
N ILE A 86 -16.62 5.31 -1.73
CA ILE A 86 -15.65 5.39 -0.62
C ILE A 86 -15.04 4.01 -0.32
N ASP A 87 -15.83 2.93 -0.33
CA ASP A 87 -15.31 1.56 -0.16
C ASP A 87 -14.37 1.16 -1.28
N ASN A 88 -14.72 1.47 -2.54
CA ASN A 88 -13.85 1.24 -3.68
C ASN A 88 -12.52 1.99 -3.54
N ALA A 89 -12.55 3.26 -3.13
CA ALA A 89 -11.34 4.02 -2.87
C ALA A 89 -10.45 3.32 -1.83
N ASN A 90 -11.03 2.81 -0.74
CA ASN A 90 -10.31 2.06 0.28
C ASN A 90 -9.69 0.77 -0.29
N HIS A 91 -10.43 0.04 -1.12
CA HIS A 91 -9.90 -1.14 -1.82
C HIS A 91 -8.72 -0.78 -2.72
N ASP A 92 -8.81 0.29 -3.50
CA ASP A 92 -7.74 0.75 -4.40
C ASP A 92 -6.48 1.19 -3.64
N ILE A 93 -6.64 1.88 -2.50
CA ILE A 93 -5.53 2.22 -1.59
C ILE A 93 -4.86 0.95 -1.08
N THR A 94 -5.67 -0.01 -0.62
CA THR A 94 -5.19 -1.28 -0.08
C THR A 94 -4.43 -2.10 -1.13
N ASP A 95 -4.97 -2.20 -2.35
CA ASP A 95 -4.34 -2.91 -3.46
C ASP A 95 -3.01 -2.24 -3.87
N THR A 96 -2.93 -0.91 -3.80
CA THR A 96 -1.70 -0.15 -4.07
C THR A 96 -0.62 -0.46 -3.03
N LEU A 97 -0.95 -0.43 -1.74
CA LEU A 97 -0.03 -0.80 -0.66
C LEU A 97 0.42 -2.25 -0.78
N LEU A 98 -0.51 -3.16 -1.08
CA LEU A 98 -0.21 -4.58 -1.28
C LEU A 98 0.80 -4.78 -2.41
N TYR A 99 0.59 -4.11 -3.55
CA TYR A 99 1.50 -4.16 -4.68
C TYR A 99 2.89 -3.60 -4.32
N PHE A 100 2.94 -2.46 -3.63
CA PHE A 100 4.18 -1.85 -3.17
C PHE A 100 4.99 -2.80 -2.28
N TYR A 101 4.40 -3.33 -1.21
CA TYR A 101 5.11 -4.25 -0.31
C TYR A 101 5.51 -5.54 -1.00
N ASN A 102 4.67 -6.05 -1.91
CA ASN A 102 5.05 -7.19 -2.74
C ASN A 102 6.31 -6.91 -3.56
N SER A 103 6.40 -5.74 -4.19
CA SER A 103 7.56 -5.33 -4.98
C SER A 103 8.81 -5.23 -4.11
N VAL A 104 8.72 -4.56 -2.95
CA VAL A 104 9.84 -4.40 -2.01
C VAL A 104 10.35 -5.76 -1.55
N LEU A 105 9.48 -6.62 -1.03
CA LEU A 105 9.89 -7.94 -0.51
C LEU A 105 10.44 -8.84 -1.63
N SER A 106 9.82 -8.83 -2.81
CA SER A 106 10.32 -9.62 -3.95
C SER A 106 11.71 -9.16 -4.41
N SER A 107 11.98 -7.85 -4.40
CA SER A 107 13.30 -7.31 -4.73
C SER A 107 14.36 -7.78 -3.73
N LEU A 108 14.06 -7.72 -2.43
CA LEU A 108 14.94 -8.22 -1.38
C LEU A 108 15.17 -9.73 -1.51
N ALA A 109 14.12 -10.51 -1.74
CA ALA A 109 14.23 -11.95 -2.00
C ALA A 109 15.15 -12.27 -3.18
N ALA A 110 15.01 -11.53 -4.29
CA ALA A 110 15.85 -11.72 -5.46
C ALA A 110 17.33 -11.37 -5.20
N GLN A 111 17.59 -10.36 -4.38
CA GLN A 111 18.96 -9.90 -4.09
C GLN A 111 19.67 -10.74 -3.02
N TYR A 112 18.96 -11.18 -1.98
CA TYR A 112 19.56 -11.79 -0.79
C TYR A 112 19.13 -13.24 -0.54
N GLY A 113 18.10 -13.73 -1.25
CA GLY A 113 17.47 -15.03 -1.04
C GLY A 113 16.37 -14.97 0.01
N GLU A 114 15.15 -15.36 -0.36
CA GLU A 114 13.97 -15.36 0.52
C GLU A 114 14.18 -16.20 1.78
N GLU A 115 14.67 -17.44 1.63
CA GLU A 115 14.91 -18.35 2.76
C GLU A 115 15.92 -17.77 3.76
N HIS A 116 16.97 -17.12 3.24
CA HIS A 116 17.96 -16.44 4.08
C HIS A 116 17.32 -15.31 4.88
N LEU A 117 16.51 -14.47 4.24
CA LEU A 117 15.81 -13.36 4.89
C LEU A 117 14.86 -13.84 5.98
N ILE A 118 14.03 -14.84 5.69
CA ILE A 118 13.05 -15.39 6.63
C ILE A 118 13.74 -16.05 7.83
N LYS A 119 14.81 -16.82 7.60
CA LYS A 119 15.51 -17.57 8.64
C LYS A 119 16.27 -16.66 9.61
N ASN A 120 16.85 -15.57 9.11
CA ASN A 120 17.74 -14.71 9.91
C ASN A 120 17.07 -13.45 10.44
N HIS A 121 15.88 -13.08 9.93
CA HIS A 121 15.20 -11.86 10.33
C HIS A 121 13.70 -12.13 10.61
N GLU A 122 13.31 -12.14 11.89
CA GLU A 122 11.93 -12.36 12.32
C GLU A 122 10.93 -11.38 11.68
N VAL A 123 11.36 -10.12 11.50
CA VAL A 123 10.57 -9.07 10.83
C VAL A 123 10.21 -9.48 9.40
N MET A 124 11.15 -10.09 8.66
CA MET A 124 10.89 -10.55 7.29
C MET A 124 9.90 -11.70 7.29
N SER A 125 10.04 -12.66 8.20
CA SER A 125 9.08 -13.77 8.36
C SER A 125 7.65 -13.26 8.60
N LYS A 126 7.47 -12.30 9.52
CA LYS A 126 6.17 -11.65 9.78
C LYS A 126 5.65 -10.91 8.55
N ALA A 127 6.51 -10.17 7.86
CA ALA A 127 6.13 -9.41 6.68
C ALA A 127 5.66 -10.33 5.52
N TYR A 128 6.39 -11.41 5.24
CA TYR A 128 5.98 -12.40 4.24
C TYR A 128 4.66 -13.09 4.62
N ALA A 129 4.47 -13.45 5.89
CA ALA A 129 3.24 -14.05 6.36
C ALA A 129 2.03 -13.12 6.17
N ALA A 130 2.16 -11.85 6.55
CA ALA A 130 1.12 -10.83 6.36
C ALA A 130 0.83 -10.62 4.87
N LEU A 131 1.88 -10.45 4.04
CA LEU A 131 1.73 -10.25 2.60
C LEU A 131 1.01 -11.44 1.92
N ASN A 132 1.42 -12.67 2.22
CA ASN A 132 0.84 -13.87 1.63
C ASN A 132 -0.62 -14.07 2.07
N LYS A 133 -0.93 -13.79 3.34
CA LYS A 133 -2.31 -13.80 3.85
C LYS A 133 -3.16 -12.75 3.13
N SER A 134 -2.66 -11.54 2.95
CA SER A 134 -3.37 -10.47 2.23
C SER A 134 -3.66 -10.83 0.77
N LYS A 135 -2.68 -11.38 0.04
CA LYS A 135 -2.89 -11.86 -1.33
C LYS A 135 -3.99 -12.91 -1.41
N ARG A 136 -4.01 -13.87 -0.47
CA ARG A 136 -5.04 -14.91 -0.40
C ARG A 136 -6.43 -14.29 -0.19
N LEU A 137 -6.57 -13.37 0.76
CA LEU A 137 -7.84 -12.70 1.06
C LEU A 137 -8.37 -11.89 -0.14
N VAL A 138 -7.50 -11.22 -0.90
CA VAL A 138 -7.88 -10.51 -2.13
C VAL A 138 -8.32 -11.47 -3.24
N VAL A 139 -7.66 -12.62 -3.39
CA VAL A 139 -8.10 -13.65 -4.36
C VAL A 139 -9.46 -14.23 -3.96
N GLU A 140 -9.66 -14.54 -2.67
CA GLU A 140 -10.93 -15.03 -2.14
C GLU A 140 -12.07 -14.02 -2.34
N SER A 141 -11.81 -12.72 -2.15
CA SER A 141 -12.82 -11.68 -2.32
C SER A 141 -13.27 -11.51 -3.78
N ARG A 142 -12.39 -11.80 -4.74
CA ARG A 142 -12.72 -11.84 -6.18
C ARG A 142 -13.56 -13.06 -6.55
N GLY A 143 -13.35 -14.18 -5.86
CA GLY A 143 -14.14 -15.41 -6.05
C GLY A 143 -15.52 -15.37 -5.36
N ASN A 144 -15.67 -14.59 -4.29
CA ASN A 144 -16.92 -14.49 -3.54
C ASN A 144 -17.18 -13.06 -3.04
N ILE A 145 -18.10 -12.36 -3.71
CA ILE A 145 -18.43 -10.96 -3.41
C ILE A 145 -18.97 -10.75 -1.99
N SER A 146 -19.64 -11.76 -1.41
CA SER A 146 -20.20 -11.64 -0.05
C SER A 146 -19.13 -11.57 1.04
N LEU A 147 -17.91 -12.04 0.74
CA LEU A 147 -16.76 -11.95 1.65
C LEU A 147 -15.94 -10.68 1.46
N ARG A 148 -16.24 -9.86 0.44
CA ARG A 148 -15.35 -8.77 0.01
C ARG A 148 -15.09 -7.76 1.12
N GLU A 149 -16.14 -7.26 1.76
CA GLU A 149 -16.02 -6.27 2.83
C GLU A 149 -15.19 -6.81 4.01
N LYS A 150 -15.50 -8.03 4.46
CA LYS A 150 -14.77 -8.69 5.55
C LYS A 150 -13.29 -8.87 5.20
N ASN A 151 -13.02 -9.40 4.00
CA ASN A 151 -11.66 -9.69 3.56
C ASN A 151 -10.86 -8.39 3.43
N TYR A 152 -11.40 -7.35 2.80
CA TYR A 152 -10.68 -6.07 2.67
C TYR A 152 -10.43 -5.41 4.02
N LYS A 153 -11.37 -5.48 4.97
CA LYS A 153 -11.12 -5.00 6.34
C LYS A 153 -9.93 -5.69 6.99
N GLU A 154 -9.81 -7.01 6.81
CA GLU A 154 -8.66 -7.78 7.32
C GLU A 154 -7.37 -7.44 6.56
N VAL A 155 -7.43 -7.26 5.25
CA VAL A 155 -6.27 -6.84 4.45
C VAL A 155 -5.79 -5.45 4.88
N THR A 156 -6.68 -4.49 5.14
CA THR A 156 -6.32 -3.16 5.65
C THR A 156 -5.54 -3.27 6.96
N ILE A 157 -5.98 -4.11 7.91
CA ILE A 157 -5.25 -4.35 9.17
C ILE A 157 -3.84 -4.88 8.90
N LEU A 158 -3.73 -5.89 8.01
CA LEU A 158 -2.43 -6.46 7.63
C LEU A 158 -1.52 -5.44 6.93
N MET A 159 -2.08 -4.52 6.13
CA MET A 159 -1.32 -3.43 5.50
C MET A 159 -0.82 -2.42 6.53
N THR A 160 -1.62 -2.09 7.54
CA THR A 160 -1.19 -1.25 8.67
C THR A 160 -0.06 -1.93 9.46
N GLU A 161 -0.18 -3.23 9.71
CA GLU A 161 0.90 -4.02 10.34
C GLU A 161 2.18 -3.99 9.49
N LEU A 162 2.09 -4.21 8.18
CA LEU A 162 3.23 -4.09 7.27
C LEU A 162 3.84 -2.68 7.28
N GLY A 163 3.01 -1.63 7.33
CA GLY A 163 3.44 -0.25 7.51
C GLY A 163 4.31 -0.06 8.75
N SER A 164 3.94 -0.68 9.87
CA SER A 164 4.72 -0.63 11.11
C SER A 164 6.06 -1.39 11.01
N LEU A 165 6.13 -2.43 10.18
CA LEU A 165 7.34 -3.23 9.97
C LEU A 165 8.29 -2.59 8.96
N TYR A 166 7.78 -1.74 8.05
CA TYR A 166 8.53 -1.20 6.92
C TYR A 166 9.84 -0.50 7.29
N PRO A 167 9.93 0.35 8.33
CA PRO A 167 11.22 0.93 8.73
C PRO A 167 12.28 -0.11 9.09
N ASN A 168 11.87 -1.21 9.73
CA ASN A 168 12.79 -2.30 10.09
C ASN A 168 13.22 -3.11 8.86
N ILE A 169 12.31 -3.31 7.89
CA ILE A 169 12.64 -3.93 6.59
C ILE A 169 13.71 -3.11 5.87
N ARG A 170 13.54 -1.77 5.82
CA ARG A 170 14.53 -0.86 5.22
C ARG A 170 15.88 -0.86 5.96
N ASN A 171 15.87 -0.92 7.28
CA ASN A 171 17.11 -1.05 8.05
C ASN A 171 17.84 -2.37 7.74
N ILE A 172 17.12 -3.48 7.60
CA ILE A 172 17.71 -4.78 7.23
C ILE A 172 18.36 -4.68 5.83
N GLU A 173 17.66 -4.11 4.86
CA GLU A 173 18.20 -3.87 3.52
C GLU A 173 19.50 -3.07 3.55
N ILE A 174 19.53 -1.95 4.27
CA ILE A 174 20.74 -1.11 4.41
C ILE A 174 21.90 -1.90 5.02
N VAL A 175 21.65 -2.68 6.08
CA VAL A 175 22.69 -3.49 6.73
C VAL A 175 23.24 -4.54 5.78
N LEU A 176 22.36 -5.24 5.06
CA LEU A 176 22.76 -6.27 4.09
C LEU A 176 23.53 -5.68 2.89
N ASP A 177 23.14 -4.50 2.42
CA ASP A 177 23.86 -3.78 1.36
C ASP A 177 25.26 -3.37 1.82
N VAL A 178 25.39 -2.81 3.03
CA VAL A 178 26.68 -2.45 3.62
C VAL A 178 27.58 -3.67 3.78
N ASP A 179 27.04 -4.79 4.26
CA ASP A 179 27.78 -6.04 4.41
C ASP A 179 28.23 -6.60 3.06
N ASN A 180 27.40 -6.52 2.03
CA ASN A 180 27.76 -6.94 0.68
C ASN A 180 28.86 -6.05 0.09
N LEU A 181 28.78 -4.73 0.26
CA LEU A 181 29.83 -3.80 -0.15
C LEU A 181 31.14 -4.07 0.59
N ARG A 182 31.08 -4.34 1.90
CA ARG A 182 32.26 -4.68 2.71
C ARG A 182 32.89 -5.99 2.25
N LYS A 183 32.10 -7.05 2.03
CA LYS A 183 32.58 -8.34 1.50
C LYS A 183 33.22 -8.16 0.12
N LYS A 184 32.64 -7.35 -0.75
CA LYS A 184 33.20 -7.04 -2.08
C LYS A 184 34.54 -6.32 -1.94
N SER A 185 34.62 -5.27 -1.12
CA SER A 185 35.85 -4.52 -0.87
C SER A 185 36.96 -5.42 -0.30
N TRP A 186 36.63 -6.27 0.67
CA TRP A 186 37.60 -7.20 1.26
C TRP A 186 38.12 -8.22 0.24
N LYS A 187 37.26 -8.75 -0.64
CA LYS A 187 37.70 -9.62 -1.75
C LYS A 187 38.66 -8.90 -2.70
N HIS A 188 38.40 -7.64 -3.04
CA HIS A 188 39.30 -6.87 -3.89
C HIS A 188 40.65 -6.61 -3.20
N SER A 189 40.64 -6.24 -1.91
CA SER A 189 41.86 -6.04 -1.13
C SER A 189 42.66 -7.34 -0.99
N ALA A 190 42.01 -8.47 -0.71
CA ALA A 190 42.68 -9.78 -0.63
C ALA A 190 43.30 -10.18 -1.98
N MET A 191 42.60 -9.93 -3.09
CA MET A 191 43.11 -10.17 -4.43
C MET A 191 44.33 -9.29 -4.75
N LEU A 192 44.30 -7.99 -4.44
CA LEU A 192 45.43 -7.09 -4.62
C LEU A 192 46.64 -7.52 -3.78
N SER A 193 46.42 -7.91 -2.52
CA SER A 193 47.47 -8.43 -1.65
C SER A 193 48.08 -9.71 -2.21
N ALA A 194 47.27 -10.64 -2.72
CA ALA A 194 47.76 -11.87 -3.33
C ALA A 194 48.60 -11.61 -4.59
N VAL A 195 48.17 -10.67 -5.44
CA VAL A 195 48.95 -10.23 -6.61
C VAL A 195 50.27 -9.58 -6.19
N GLY A 196 50.26 -8.73 -5.16
CA GLY A 196 51.47 -8.12 -4.61
C GLY A 196 52.48 -9.15 -4.09
N VAL A 197 52.00 -10.19 -3.38
CA VAL A 197 52.84 -11.31 -2.92
C VAL A 197 53.44 -12.07 -4.10
N LEU A 198 52.65 -12.38 -5.14
CA LEU A 198 53.14 -13.08 -6.33
C LEU A 198 54.22 -12.26 -7.07
N ILE A 199 54.01 -10.96 -7.25
CA ILE A 199 55.01 -10.05 -7.85
C ILE A 199 56.29 -10.04 -7.00
N GLY A 200 56.16 -9.93 -5.68
CA GLY A 200 57.29 -9.96 -4.75
C GLY A 200 58.11 -11.25 -4.89
N CYS A 201 57.46 -12.42 -4.87
CA CYS A 201 58.12 -13.71 -5.08
C CYS A 201 58.84 -13.79 -6.43
N PHE A 202 58.23 -13.27 -7.49
CA PHE A 202 58.82 -13.28 -8.83
C PHE A 202 60.08 -12.40 -8.91
N ILE A 203 60.05 -11.21 -8.31
CA ILE A 203 61.22 -10.32 -8.22
C ILE A 203 62.34 -11.00 -7.41
N THR A 204 62.01 -11.63 -6.28
CA THR A 204 63.02 -12.35 -5.47
C THR A 204 63.68 -13.48 -6.27
N LEU A 205 62.89 -14.26 -7.03
CA LEU A 205 63.39 -15.34 -7.89
C LEU A 205 64.33 -14.87 -9.01
N ILE A 206 64.13 -13.66 -9.55
CA ILE A 206 65.00 -13.10 -10.58
C ILE A 206 66.33 -12.60 -10.00
N LEU A 207 66.31 -12.14 -8.74
CA LEU A 207 67.47 -11.53 -8.07
C LEU A 207 68.39 -12.54 -7.38
N THR A 208 67.97 -13.79 -7.20
CA THR A 208 68.77 -14.91 -6.68
C THR A 208 69.27 -15.82 -7.79
#